data_AF-A0AAP3WIJ7-F1
#
_entry.id   AF-A0AAP3WIJ7-F1
#
_cell.length_a   1.000
_cell.length_b   1.000
_cell.length_c   1.000
_cell.angle_alpha   90.00
_cell.angle_beta   90.00
_cell.angle_gamma   90.00
#
_symmetry.space_group_name_H-M   'P 1'
#
loop_
_entity.id
_entity.type
_entity.pdbx_description
1 polymer ?
#
loop_
_entity_poly.entity_id
_entity_poly.type
_entity_poly.pdbx_seq_one_letter_code
_entity_poly.pdbx_strand_id
1 'polypeptide(L)'
;FSIANDVAKYFAIVPALFMVAIPELAALNIMQLHSPESAILSAVIFNAIIIPILIPLALRGVQYKPIGASALLRRNLLIYGVGGVIAPFIGIKLIDLLVGLFF
;
A
#
# COMPACT_ATOMS: atom_id res chain seq x y z
N PHE A 1 6.16 1.32 8.45
CA PHE A 1 5.81 1.61 7.05
C PHE A 1 5.69 0.35 6.21
N SER A 2 6.78 -0.39 5.91
CA SER A 2 6.71 -1.54 4.99
C SER A 2 5.67 -2.60 5.39
N ILE A 3 5.61 -2.98 6.67
CA ILE A 3 4.59 -3.93 7.17
C ILE A 3 3.17 -3.38 6.99
N ALA A 4 2.96 -2.10 7.29
CA ALA A 4 1.66 -1.45 7.10
C ALA A 4 1.26 -1.39 5.61
N ASN A 5 2.24 -1.26 4.71
CA ASN A 5 2.02 -1.27 3.27
C ASN A 5 1.57 -2.64 2.75
N ASP A 6 2.09 -3.73 3.33
CA ASP A 6 1.70 -5.08 2.91
C ASP A 6 0.21 -5.36 3.11
N VAL A 7 -0.45 -4.69 4.08
CA VAL A 7 -1.90 -4.76 4.27
C VAL A 7 -2.64 -4.36 2.98
N ALA A 8 -2.28 -3.23 2.38
CA ALA A 8 -2.92 -2.75 1.15
C ALA A 8 -2.68 -3.70 -0.03
N LYS A 9 -1.49 -4.32 -0.11
CA LYS A 9 -1.17 -5.30 -1.15
C LYS A 9 -2.07 -6.52 -1.09
N TYR A 10 -2.36 -7.03 0.12
CA TYR A 10 -3.30 -8.14 0.27
C TYR A 10 -4.69 -7.77 -0.21
N PHE A 11 -5.19 -6.56 0.11
CA PHE A 11 -6.48 -6.09 -0.38
C PHE A 11 -6.52 -5.85 -1.91
N ALA A 12 -5.38 -5.62 -2.56
CA ALA A 12 -5.33 -5.52 -4.03
C ALA A 12 -5.27 -6.91 -4.69
N ILE A 13 -4.38 -7.77 -4.19
CA ILE A 13 -3.97 -9.00 -4.89
C ILE A 13 -4.91 -10.17 -4.58
N VAL A 14 -5.36 -10.34 -3.33
CA VAL A 14 -6.21 -11.49 -2.94
C VAL A 14 -7.53 -11.50 -3.70
N PRO A 15 -8.31 -10.39 -3.78
CA PRO A 15 -9.55 -10.39 -4.56
C PRO A 15 -9.26 -10.65 -6.03
N ALA A 16 -8.24 -9.99 -6.60
CA ALA A 16 -7.86 -10.14 -7.99
C ALA A 16 -7.54 -11.59 -8.38
N LEU A 17 -6.75 -12.30 -7.57
CA LEU A 17 -6.35 -13.68 -7.87
C LEU A 17 -7.50 -14.69 -7.77
N PHE A 18 -8.45 -14.47 -6.85
CA PHE A 18 -9.38 -15.51 -6.46
C PHE A 18 -10.85 -15.20 -6.76
N MET A 19 -11.24 -13.97 -7.09
CA MET A 19 -12.65 -13.61 -7.31
C MET A 19 -13.32 -14.37 -8.47
N VAL A 20 -12.55 -14.84 -9.44
CA VAL A 20 -13.07 -15.69 -10.54
C VAL A 20 -13.50 -17.06 -10.03
N ALA A 21 -12.78 -17.61 -9.05
CA ALA A 21 -13.05 -18.93 -8.47
C ALA A 21 -13.96 -18.86 -7.23
N ILE A 22 -13.88 -17.76 -6.48
CA ILE A 22 -14.59 -17.52 -5.21
C ILE A 22 -15.19 -16.10 -5.28
N PRO A 23 -16.38 -15.93 -5.88
CA PRO A 23 -17.00 -14.62 -6.07
C PRO A 23 -17.22 -13.82 -4.77
N GLU A 24 -17.36 -14.50 -3.64
CA GLU A 24 -17.50 -13.88 -2.31
C GLU A 24 -16.30 -13.01 -1.94
N LEU A 25 -15.11 -13.32 -2.47
CA LEU A 25 -13.90 -12.50 -2.26
C LEU A 25 -13.93 -11.17 -3.01
N ALA A 26 -14.88 -10.96 -3.94
CA ALA A 26 -15.07 -9.66 -4.57
C ALA A 26 -15.42 -8.57 -3.54
N ALA A 27 -16.08 -8.93 -2.42
CA ALA A 27 -16.38 -8.00 -1.33
C ALA A 27 -15.11 -7.48 -0.62
N LEU A 28 -13.97 -8.17 -0.77
CA LEU A 28 -12.67 -7.72 -0.26
C LEU A 28 -11.97 -6.73 -1.19
N ASN A 29 -12.50 -6.47 -2.40
CA ASN A 29 -12.02 -5.40 -3.28
C ASN A 29 -12.46 -4.02 -2.75
N ILE A 30 -11.96 -3.66 -1.57
CA ILE A 30 -12.27 -2.39 -0.89
C ILE A 30 -11.84 -1.19 -1.74
N MET A 31 -10.76 -1.33 -2.52
CA MET A 31 -10.26 -0.31 -3.43
C MET A 31 -11.07 -0.20 -4.73
N GLN A 32 -12.03 -1.11 -4.96
CA GLN A 32 -12.82 -1.18 -6.19
C GLN A 32 -11.96 -1.12 -7.45
N LEU A 33 -10.88 -1.91 -7.51
CA LEU A 33 -9.96 -1.97 -8.65
C LEU A 33 -10.68 -2.51 -9.90
N HIS A 34 -10.29 -2.02 -11.08
CA HIS A 34 -11.02 -2.20 -12.34
C HIS A 34 -11.12 -3.66 -12.79
N SER A 35 -9.98 -4.35 -12.90
CA SER A 35 -9.91 -5.78 -13.27
C SER A 35 -8.85 -6.51 -12.44
N PRO A 36 -8.88 -7.86 -12.40
CA PRO A 36 -7.82 -8.66 -11.79
C PRO A 36 -6.42 -8.33 -12.33
N GLU A 37 -6.29 -8.18 -13.64
CA GLU A 37 -5.04 -7.90 -14.33
C GLU A 37 -4.53 -6.49 -13.98
N SER A 38 -5.42 -5.48 -14.04
CA SER A 38 -5.06 -4.10 -13.70
C SER A 38 -4.69 -3.97 -12.22
N ALA A 39 -5.37 -4.70 -11.34
CA ALA A 39 -5.10 -4.71 -9.90
C ALA A 39 -3.70 -5.25 -9.57
N ILE A 40 -3.34 -6.40 -10.15
CA ILE A 40 -2.01 -7.02 -9.96
C ILE A 40 -0.94 -6.09 -10.53
N LEU A 41 -1.14 -5.58 -11.75
CA LEU A 41 -0.18 -4.68 -12.39
C LEU A 41 0.03 -3.40 -11.57
N SER A 42 -1.05 -2.81 -11.08
CA SER A 42 -1.01 -1.59 -10.26
C SER A 42 -0.28 -1.81 -8.93
N ALA A 43 -0.51 -2.94 -8.27
CA ALA A 43 0.20 -3.30 -7.04
C ALA A 43 1.70 -3.51 -7.27
N VAL A 44 2.09 -4.12 -8.39
CA VAL A 44 3.50 -4.31 -8.78
C VAL A 44 4.17 -2.97 -9.10
N ILE A 45 3.53 -2.12 -9.91
CA ILE A 45 4.03 -0.78 -10.24
C ILE A 45 4.19 0.07 -8.98
N PHE A 46 3.20 0.06 -8.08
CA PHE A 46 3.28 0.79 -6.82
C PHE A 46 4.51 0.37 -6.01
N ASN A 47 4.78 -0.94 -5.91
CA ASN A 47 5.97 -1.45 -5.22
C ASN A 47 7.28 -0.99 -5.89
N ALA A 48 7.33 -1.00 -7.22
CA ALA A 48 8.49 -0.53 -7.96
C ALA A 48 8.77 0.96 -7.73
N ILE A 49 7.74 1.77 -7.50
CA ILE A 49 7.85 3.21 -7.24
C ILE A 49 8.16 3.50 -5.76
N ILE A 50 7.49 2.84 -4.83
CA ILE A 50 7.58 3.19 -3.40
C ILE A 50 8.94 2.87 -2.80
N ILE A 51 9.61 1.81 -3.26
CA ILE A 51 10.93 1.41 -2.75
C ILE A 51 11.97 2.52 -3.01
N PRO A 52 12.20 2.99 -4.26
CA PRO A 52 13.10 4.12 -4.53
C PRO A 52 12.77 5.38 -3.74
N ILE A 53 11.49 5.71 -3.56
CA ILE A 53 11.05 6.88 -2.77
C ILE A 53 11.47 6.77 -1.30
N LEU A 54 11.45 5.55 -0.75
CA LEU A 54 11.81 5.30 0.65
C LEU A 54 13.32 5.18 0.89
N ILE A 55 14.13 4.92 -0.14
CA ILE A 55 15.60 4.79 -0.01
C ILE A 55 16.22 6.07 0.61
N PRO A 56 15.96 7.30 0.12
CA PRO A 56 16.50 8.51 0.72
C PRO A 56 16.12 8.69 2.20
N LEU A 57 14.89 8.28 2.56
CA LEU A 57 14.42 8.33 3.95
C LEU A 57 15.20 7.34 4.83
N ALA A 58 15.48 6.14 4.33
CA ALA A 58 16.29 5.15 5.02
C ALA A 58 17.74 5.61 5.20
N LEU A 59 18.31 6.27 4.19
CA LEU A 59 19.70 6.77 4.21
C LEU A 59 19.90 7.98 5.12
N ARG A 60 18.94 8.92 5.17
CA ARG A 60 19.03 10.11 6.05
C ARG A 60 18.84 9.77 7.53
N GLY A 61 18.26 8.61 7.83
CA GLY A 61 17.84 8.25 9.18
C GLY A 61 16.70 9.13 9.69
N VAL A 62 16.03 8.66 10.75
CA VAL A 62 14.97 9.45 11.41
C VAL A 62 15.63 10.30 12.50
N GLN A 63 15.52 11.63 12.40
CA GLN A 63 16.06 12.54 13.42
C GLN A 63 15.57 12.14 14.81
N TYR A 64 16.51 11.73 15.66
CA TYR A 64 16.22 11.39 17.05
C TYR A 64 15.78 12.64 17.80
N LYS A 65 14.61 12.57 18.45
CA LYS A 65 14.16 13.60 19.40
C LYS A 65 14.21 12.99 20.80
N PRO A 66 14.76 13.68 21.81
CA PRO A 66 14.78 13.20 23.18
C PRO A 66 13.35 13.26 23.76
N ILE A 67 12.57 12.25 23.45
CA ILE A 67 11.21 12.01 23.95
C ILE A 67 11.16 10.62 24.57
N GLY A 68 10.33 10.43 25.59
CA GLY A 68 10.17 9.13 26.25
C GLY A 68 9.80 8.02 25.25
N ALA A 69 10.24 6.79 25.51
CA ALA A 69 10.11 5.66 24.59
C ALA A 69 8.65 5.42 24.13
N SER A 70 7.68 5.56 25.03
CA SER A 70 6.25 5.45 24.74
C SER A 70 5.75 6.54 23.78
N ALA A 71 6.18 7.79 23.99
CA ALA A 71 5.84 8.92 23.13
C ALA A 71 6.47 8.78 21.74
N LEU A 72 7.72 8.29 21.68
CA LEU A 72 8.41 8.01 20.42
C LEU A 72 7.71 6.90 19.62
N LEU A 73 7.37 5.79 20.28
CA LEU A 73 6.66 4.69 19.66
C LEU A 73 5.30 5.14 19.09
N ARG A 74 4.50 5.84 19.90
CA ARG A 74 3.19 6.36 19.46
C ARG A 74 3.34 7.28 18.25
N ARG A 75 4.31 8.20 18.27
CA ARG A 75 4.57 9.10 17.15
C ARG A 75 4.98 8.35 15.89
N ASN A 76 5.85 7.33 16.00
CA ASN A 76 6.28 6.55 14.85
C ASN A 76 5.14 5.67 14.29
N LEU A 77 4.30 5.09 15.14
CA LEU A 77 3.11 4.35 14.70
C LEU A 77 2.11 5.27 14.01
N LEU A 78 1.86 6.46 14.55
CA LEU A 78 0.96 7.43 13.92
C LEU A 78 1.48 7.94 12.57
N ILE A 79 2.77 8.25 12.45
CA ILE A 79 3.31 8.80 11.19
C ILE A 79 3.57 7.67 10.18
N TYR A 80 4.38 6.68 10.54
CA TYR A 80 4.86 5.65 9.62
C TYR A 80 3.98 4.39 9.58
N GLY A 81 3.13 4.18 10.58
CA GLY A 81 2.11 3.13 10.57
C GLY A 81 0.91 3.59 9.75
N VAL A 82 0.23 4.66 10.19
CA VAL A 82 -0.94 5.20 9.47
C VAL A 82 -0.58 5.65 8.07
N GLY A 83 0.53 6.39 7.90
CA GLY A 83 1.02 6.77 6.57
C GLY A 83 1.35 5.55 5.71
N GLY A 84 1.85 4.47 6.31
CA GLY A 84 2.09 3.19 5.63
C GLY A 84 0.83 2.43 5.22
N VAL A 85 -0.31 2.68 5.86
CA VAL A 85 -1.61 2.13 5.47
C VAL A 85 -2.27 3.00 4.40
N ILE A 86 -2.31 4.32 4.59
CA ILE A 86 -3.06 5.23 3.71
C ILE A 86 -2.37 5.39 2.34
N ALA A 87 -1.06 5.62 2.32
CA ALA A 87 -0.32 5.89 1.10
C ALA A 87 -0.50 4.81 0.01
N PRO A 88 -0.39 3.50 0.29
CA PRO A 88 -0.57 2.48 -0.74
C PRO A 88 -2.02 2.30 -1.21
N PHE A 89 -3.02 2.48 -0.33
CA PHE A 89 -4.42 2.44 -0.78
C PHE A 89 -4.68 3.50 -1.85
N ILE A 90 -4.22 4.73 -1.60
CA ILE A 90 -4.36 5.83 -2.55
C ILE A 90 -3.49 5.58 -3.78
N GLY A 91 -2.22 5.20 -3.58
CA GLY A 91 -1.26 5.01 -4.67
C GLY A 91 -1.67 3.90 -5.65
N ILE A 92 -2.03 2.72 -5.14
CA ILE A 92 -2.49 1.60 -5.98
C ILE A 92 -3.76 2.00 -6.73
N LYS A 93 -4.72 2.66 -6.08
CA LYS A 93 -5.95 3.10 -6.74
C LYS A 93 -5.67 4.11 -7.87
N LEU A 94 -4.80 5.08 -7.65
CA LEU A 94 -4.44 6.05 -8.68
C LEU A 94 -3.74 5.40 -9.86
N ILE A 95 -2.85 4.44 -9.61
CA ILE A 95 -2.21 3.66 -10.67
C ILE A 95 -3.25 2.84 -11.43
N ASP A 96 -4.16 2.17 -10.73
CA ASP A 96 -5.23 1.38 -11.35
C ASP A 96 -6.18 2.22 -12.19
N LEU A 97 -6.49 3.44 -11.78
CA LEU A 97 -7.28 4.38 -12.59
C LEU A 97 -6.58 4.77 -13.90
N LEU A 98 -5.24 4.82 -13.91
CA LEU A 98 -4.47 5.13 -15.12
C LEU A 98 -4.28 3.90 -16.00
N VAL A 99 -3.94 2.77 -15.39
CA VAL A 99 -3.72 1.49 -16.06
C VAL A 99 -5.04 0.98 -16.64
N GLY A 100 -6.13 1.07 -15.90
CA GLY A 100 -7.48 0.66 -16.31
C GLY A 100 -8.02 1.43 -17.52
N LEU A 101 -7.40 2.53 -17.95
CA LEU A 101 -7.74 3.16 -19.25
C LEU A 101 -7.31 2.31 -20.45
N PHE A 102 -6.43 1.33 -20.24
CA PHE A 102 -5.84 0.47 -21.28
C PHE A 102 -6.35 -0.98 -21.23
N PHE A 103 -7.22 -1.32 -20.28
CA PHE A 103 -7.80 -2.66 -20.05
C PHE A 103 -9.32 -2.60 -20.12
#